data_AF-A0A969PYW5-F1
#
_entry.id   AF-A0A969PYW5-F1
#
_cell.length_a   1.000
_cell.length_b   1.000
_cell.length_c   1.000
_cell.angle_alpha   90.00
_cell.angle_beta   90.00
_cell.angle_gamma   90.00
#
_symmetry.space_group_name_H-M   'P 1'
#
loop_
_entity.id
_entity.type
_entity.pdbx_description
1 polymer ?
#
loop_
_entity_poly.entity_id
_entity_poly.type
_entity_poly.pdbx_seq_one_letter_code
_entity_poly.pdbx_strand_id
1 'polypeptide(L)'
;LWGLRWWDTVDATQLSALDTELVSVLDAIPTSSIHFISDELALISEPALKHYIQTQSPRHPRFGWYIIVQPRHKAFARLLSQMACTMLNLRFRIVEDEATAWAFLQRIDPHIVAPVSQNQSSR
;
A
#
# COMPACT_ATOMS: atom_id res chain seq x y z
N LEU A 1 -9.28 -5.51 9.41
CA LEU A 1 -8.26 -5.29 8.36
C LEU A 1 -8.96 -4.67 7.17
N TRP A 2 -8.46 -3.52 6.70
CA TRP A 2 -9.03 -2.79 5.57
C TRP A 2 -8.01 -2.85 4.43
N GLY A 3 -8.41 -3.39 3.28
CA GLY A 3 -7.59 -3.43 2.07
C GLY A 3 -8.18 -2.47 1.04
N LEU A 4 -7.44 -1.40 0.72
CA LEU A 4 -7.81 -0.49 -0.37
C LEU A 4 -7.24 -1.05 -1.67
N ARG A 5 -8.12 -1.40 -2.62
CA ARG A 5 -7.76 -1.76 -3.99
C ARG A 5 -8.20 -0.63 -4.92
N TRP A 6 -7.29 -0.19 -5.78
CA TRP A 6 -7.50 0.96 -6.67
C TRP A 6 -7.37 0.49 -8.12
N TRP A 7 -8.26 1.01 -8.96
CA TRP A 7 -8.32 0.72 -10.39
C TRP A 7 -8.80 1.98 -11.11
N ASP A 8 -7.90 2.94 -11.37
CA ASP A 8 -8.03 3.94 -12.44
C ASP A 8 -6.82 4.88 -12.51
N THR A 9 -6.81 5.79 -13.50
CA THR A 9 -5.89 6.93 -13.58
C THR A 9 -6.08 7.85 -12.38
N VAL A 10 -5.02 8.11 -11.61
CA VAL A 10 -5.05 9.05 -10.47
C VAL A 10 -4.33 10.34 -10.87
N ASP A 11 -5.07 11.43 -11.03
CA ASP A 11 -4.50 12.76 -11.20
C ASP A 11 -4.09 13.40 -9.85
N ALA A 12 -3.50 14.60 -9.89
CA ALA A 12 -3.02 15.28 -8.69
C ALA A 12 -4.15 15.61 -7.69
N THR A 13 -5.34 15.95 -8.19
CA THR A 13 -6.50 16.30 -7.36
C THR A 13 -7.06 15.06 -6.69
N GLN A 14 -7.18 13.96 -7.45
CA GLN A 14 -7.58 12.66 -6.94
C GLN A 14 -6.58 12.15 -5.91
N LEU A 15 -5.27 12.27 -6.15
CA LEU A 15 -4.26 11.86 -5.17
C LEU A 15 -4.40 12.63 -3.86
N SER A 16 -4.65 13.95 -3.91
CA SER A 16 -4.86 14.75 -2.70
C SER A 16 -6.16 14.40 -1.96
N ALA A 17 -7.23 14.11 -2.70
CA ALA A 17 -8.50 13.71 -2.10
C ALA A 17 -8.37 12.33 -1.41
N LEU A 18 -7.72 11.38 -2.08
CA LEU A 18 -7.43 10.06 -1.54
C LEU A 18 -6.52 10.12 -0.32
N ASP A 19 -5.50 10.98 -0.34
CA ASP A 19 -4.63 11.18 0.82
C ASP A 19 -5.41 11.73 2.03
N THR A 20 -6.33 12.68 1.79
CA THR A 20 -7.20 13.23 2.85
C THR A 20 -8.12 12.15 3.42
N GLU A 21 -8.74 11.35 2.57
CA GLU A 21 -9.59 10.23 2.99
C GLU A 21 -8.79 9.20 3.79
N LEU A 22 -7.58 8.86 3.32
CA LEU A 22 -6.71 7.91 3.99
C LEU A 22 -6.29 8.40 5.37
N VAL A 23 -5.94 9.68 5.52
CA VAL A 23 -5.67 10.29 6.83
C VAL A 23 -6.88 10.18 7.75
N SER A 24 -8.08 10.48 7.26
CA SER A 24 -9.32 10.35 8.05
C SER A 24 -9.56 8.91 8.52
N VAL A 25 -9.30 7.91 7.67
CA VAL A 25 -9.39 6.49 8.03
C VAL A 25 -8.35 6.14 9.11
N LEU A 26 -7.11 6.62 8.95
CA LEU A 26 -6.04 6.40 9.94
C LEU A 26 -6.40 7.02 11.30
N ASP A 27 -7.04 8.19 11.32
CA ASP A 27 -7.50 8.87 12.54
C ASP A 27 -8.67 8.14 13.23
N ALA A 28 -9.58 7.55 12.45
CA ALA A 28 -10.77 6.90 12.99
C ALA A 28 -10.52 5.53 13.63
N ILE A 29 -9.44 4.85 13.24
CA ILE A 29 -9.16 3.49 13.70
C ILE A 29 -8.39 3.52 15.02
N PRO A 30 -8.85 2.81 16.07
CA PRO A 30 -8.25 2.86 17.41
C PRO A 30 -6.94 2.04 17.56
N THR A 31 -6.36 1.54 16.46
CA THR A 31 -5.13 0.75 16.51
C THR A 31 -3.89 1.64 16.52
N SER A 32 -2.80 1.14 17.10
CA SER A 32 -1.53 1.85 17.18
C SER A 32 -0.84 1.99 15.81
N SER A 33 -1.06 1.03 14.90
CA SER A 33 -0.52 1.04 13.55
C SER A 33 -1.48 0.38 12.57
N ILE A 34 -1.39 0.81 11.31
CA ILE A 34 -2.15 0.27 10.18
C ILE A 34 -1.15 -0.07 9.08
N HIS A 35 -1.10 -1.36 8.74
CA HIS A 35 -0.27 -1.87 7.66
C HIS A 35 -1.10 -2.04 6.40
N PHE A 36 -0.44 -1.86 5.26
CA PHE A 36 -1.06 -1.86 3.95
C PHE A 36 -0.42 -2.95 3.10
N ILE A 37 -1.25 -3.70 2.38
CA ILE A 37 -0.82 -4.58 1.30
C ILE A 37 -1.41 -4.01 0.02
N SER A 38 -0.56 -3.64 -0.93
CA SER A 38 -0.96 -3.32 -2.29
C SER A 38 -0.51 -4.42 -3.22
N ASP A 39 -1.41 -4.78 -4.14
CA ASP A 39 -1.03 -5.54 -5.32
C ASP A 39 -0.61 -4.56 -6.43
N GLU A 40 0.00 -5.08 -7.48
CA GLU A 40 0.52 -4.34 -8.61
C GLU A 40 -0.43 -3.21 -9.05
N LEU A 41 0.02 -1.97 -8.87
CA LEU A 41 -0.72 -0.81 -9.35
C LEU A 41 -0.60 -0.75 -10.87
N ALA A 42 -1.69 -1.03 -11.57
CA ALA A 42 -1.83 -0.71 -12.98
C ALA A 42 -2.01 0.81 -13.14
N LEU A 43 -0.93 1.57 -12.97
CA LEU A 43 -0.94 3.01 -13.17
C LEU A 43 -0.97 3.29 -14.68
N ILE A 44 -2.06 3.87 -15.16
CA ILE A 44 -2.19 4.34 -16.55
C ILE A 44 -1.27 5.57 -16.77
N SER A 45 -1.08 6.36 -15.72
CA SER A 45 -0.20 7.54 -15.67
C SER A 45 0.35 7.68 -14.25
N GLU A 46 1.66 7.87 -14.10
CA GLU A 46 2.25 8.20 -12.80
C GLU A 46 2.08 9.70 -12.49
N PRO A 47 1.45 10.08 -11.36
CA PRO A 47 1.50 11.44 -10.86
C PRO A 47 2.93 11.97 -10.80
N ALA A 48 3.12 13.26 -11.11
CA ALA A 48 4.43 13.88 -10.94
C ALA A 48 4.90 13.77 -9.48
N LEU A 49 6.19 13.48 -9.29
CA LEU A 49 6.82 13.23 -7.98
C LEU A 49 6.45 14.27 -6.91
N LYS A 50 6.32 15.54 -7.29
CA LYS A 50 5.93 16.64 -6.40
C LYS A 50 4.62 16.37 -5.66
N HIS A 51 3.66 15.68 -6.29
CA HIS A 51 2.36 15.40 -5.69
C HIS A 51 2.46 14.30 -4.64
N TYR A 52 3.33 13.31 -4.84
CA TYR A 52 3.60 12.30 -3.82
C TYR A 52 4.25 12.91 -2.57
N ILE A 53 5.20 13.84 -2.71
CA ILE A 53 5.88 14.47 -1.57
C ILE A 53 4.91 15.33 -0.72
N GLN A 54 3.80 15.78 -1.32
CA GLN A 54 2.76 16.56 -0.67
C GLN A 54 1.78 15.69 0.14
N THR A 55 1.77 14.37 -0.06
CA THR A 55 0.91 13.46 0.70
C THR A 55 1.27 13.45 2.19
N GLN A 56 0.25 13.38 3.03
CA GLN A 56 0.34 13.42 4.48
C GLN A 56 0.28 12.03 5.09
N SER A 57 -0.46 11.10 4.46
CA SER A 57 -0.65 9.75 4.98
C SER A 57 0.66 9.00 5.26
N PRO A 58 1.74 9.07 4.45
CA PRO A 58 3.04 8.47 4.78
C PRO A 58 3.65 8.92 6.11
N ARG A 59 3.35 10.16 6.53
CA ARG A 59 3.91 10.79 7.73
C ARG A 59 3.02 10.61 8.96
N HIS A 60 1.84 10.01 8.79
CA HIS A 60 0.90 9.82 9.86
C HIS A 60 1.47 8.84 10.91
N PRO A 61 1.37 9.11 12.22
CA PRO A 61 2.01 8.28 13.26
C PRO A 61 1.50 6.83 13.30
N ARG A 62 0.26 6.60 12.82
CA ARG A 62 -0.33 5.26 12.70
C ARG A 62 0.00 4.58 11.37
N PHE A 63 0.66 5.26 10.42
CA PHE A 63 1.08 4.64 9.17
C PHE A 63 2.15 3.58 9.46
N GLY A 64 1.84 2.33 9.17
CA GLY A 64 2.67 1.17 9.45
C GLY A 64 3.57 0.78 8.29
N TRP A 65 3.54 -0.50 7.95
CA TRP A 65 4.31 -1.06 6.86
C TRP A 65 3.51 -0.99 5.56
N TYR A 66 4.15 -0.60 4.47
CA TYR A 66 3.61 -0.66 3.11
C TYR A 66 4.21 -1.86 2.37
N ILE A 67 3.41 -2.89 2.13
CA ILE A 67 3.86 -4.13 1.49
C ILE A 67 3.35 -4.14 0.06
N ILE A 68 4.26 -4.28 -0.88
CA ILE A 68 3.96 -4.28 -2.31
C ILE A 68 4.14 -5.70 -2.82
N VAL A 69 3.07 -6.29 -3.34
CA VAL A 69 3.10 -7.60 -4.00
C VAL A 69 3.45 -7.37 -5.48
N GLN A 70 4.64 -7.80 -5.89
CA GLN A 70 5.14 -7.63 -7.25
C GLN A 70 5.99 -8.85 -7.68
N PRO A 71 5.63 -9.55 -8.77
CA PRO A 71 6.41 -10.68 -9.27
C PRO A 71 7.86 -10.32 -9.60
N ARG A 72 8.81 -11.24 -9.34
CA ARG A 72 10.26 -11.03 -9.60
C ARG A 72 10.59 -10.63 -11.03
N HIS A 73 9.86 -11.15 -12.02
CA HIS A 73 10.14 -10.88 -13.43
C HIS A 73 9.86 -9.41 -13.83
N LYS A 74 9.20 -8.62 -12.98
CA LYS A 74 8.91 -7.19 -13.21
C LYS A 74 9.98 -6.28 -12.58
N ALA A 75 11.24 -6.48 -12.95
CA ALA A 75 12.38 -5.79 -12.35
C ALA A 75 12.27 -4.25 -12.38
N PHE A 76 11.76 -3.69 -13.48
CA PHE A 76 11.58 -2.24 -13.62
C PHE A 76 10.52 -1.69 -12.65
N ALA A 77 9.34 -2.33 -12.57
CA ALA A 77 8.29 -1.93 -11.63
C ALA A 77 8.76 -2.00 -10.17
N ARG A 78 9.55 -3.03 -9.83
CA ARG A 78 10.16 -3.19 -8.50
C ARG A 78 11.14 -2.06 -8.20
N LEU A 79 11.99 -1.68 -9.17
CA LEU A 79 12.91 -0.56 -9.03
C LEU A 79 12.16 0.76 -8.80
N LEU A 80 11.15 1.05 -9.63
CA LEU A 80 10.31 2.25 -9.48
C LEU A 80 9.63 2.31 -8.11
N SER A 81 9.03 1.20 -7.69
CA SER A 81 8.36 1.10 -6.39
C SER A 81 9.34 1.32 -5.23
N GLN A 82 10.54 0.75 -5.34
CA GLN A 82 11.61 0.94 -4.36
C GLN A 82 12.07 2.41 -4.30
N MET A 83 12.25 3.06 -5.45
CA MET A 83 12.62 4.48 -5.51
C MET A 83 11.53 5.37 -4.90
N ALA A 84 10.27 5.17 -5.28
CA ALA A 84 9.14 5.94 -4.77
C ALA A 84 9.01 5.80 -3.25
N CYS A 85 9.06 4.57 -2.72
CA CYS A 85 8.96 4.34 -1.28
C CYS A 85 10.14 4.93 -0.50
N THR A 86 11.34 4.87 -1.06
CA THR A 86 12.54 5.47 -0.44
C THR A 86 12.42 7.00 -0.40
N MET A 87 11.96 7.63 -1.48
CA MET A 87 11.75 9.08 -1.52
C MET A 87 10.67 9.55 -0.54
N LEU A 88 9.63 8.75 -0.36
CA LEU A 88 8.57 9.00 0.62
C LEU A 88 8.93 8.59 2.05
N ASN A 89 10.14 8.06 2.27
CA ASN A 89 10.62 7.58 3.55
C ASN A 89 9.66 6.56 4.21
N LEU A 90 9.06 5.69 3.39
CA LEU A 90 8.14 4.67 3.85
C LEU A 90 8.87 3.50 4.52
N ARG A 91 8.23 2.88 5.52
CA ARG A 91 8.59 1.52 5.93
C ARG A 91 7.94 0.56 4.94
N PHE A 92 8.71 0.03 4.00
CA PHE A 92 8.14 -0.80 2.92
C PHE A 92 8.86 -2.13 2.72
N ARG A 93 8.14 -3.09 2.13
CA ARG A 93 8.70 -4.37 1.70
C ARG A 93 8.06 -4.81 0.39
N ILE A 94 8.88 -5.20 -0.58
CA ILE A 94 8.39 -5.76 -1.84
C ILE A 94 8.50 -7.29 -1.77
N VAL A 95 7.37 -7.98 -1.93
CA VAL A 95 7.27 -9.45 -1.90
C VAL A 95 6.74 -9.96 -3.24
N GLU A 96 6.79 -11.28 -3.46
CA GLU A 96 6.40 -11.88 -4.74
C GLU A 96 4.92 -12.26 -4.82
N ASP A 97 4.32 -12.55 -3.68
CA ASP A 97 2.97 -13.07 -3.57
C ASP A 97 2.31 -12.59 -2.27
N GLU A 98 0.98 -12.65 -2.25
CA GLU A 98 0.17 -12.20 -1.13
C GLU A 98 0.40 -13.05 0.14
N ALA A 99 0.66 -14.35 0.00
CA ALA A 99 0.89 -15.23 1.14
C ALA A 99 2.17 -14.80 1.91
N THR A 100 3.23 -14.45 1.18
CA THR A 100 4.46 -13.90 1.73
C THR A 100 4.22 -12.53 2.39
N ALA A 101 3.32 -11.70 1.87
CA ALA A 101 2.93 -10.44 2.50
C ALA A 101 2.30 -10.66 3.88
N TRP A 102 1.32 -11.57 3.96
CA TRP A 102 0.64 -11.91 5.21
C TRP A 102 1.58 -12.56 6.22
N ALA A 103 2.42 -13.51 5.79
CA ALA A 103 3.43 -14.13 6.65
C ALA A 103 4.40 -13.09 7.24
N PHE A 104 4.75 -12.06 6.46
CA PHE A 104 5.58 -10.96 6.95
C PHE A 104 4.86 -10.13 8.02
N LEU A 105 3.58 -9.79 7.81
CA LEU A 105 2.79 -9.04 8.79
C LEU A 105 2.62 -9.81 10.09
N GLN A 106 2.29 -11.10 10.02
CA GLN A 106 2.12 -11.97 11.18
C GLN A 106 3.38 -12.09 12.04
N ARG A 107 4.55 -11.96 11.43
CA ARG A 107 5.82 -11.96 12.16
C ARG A 107 6.09 -10.63 12.88
N ILE A 108 5.53 -9.52 12.38
CA ILE A 108 5.63 -8.21 13.03
C ILE A 108 4.60 -8.09 14.15
N ASP A 109 3.37 -8.52 13.87
CA ASP A 109 2.26 -8.53 14.80
C ASP A 109 1.50 -9.86 14.67
N PRO A 110 1.73 -10.81 15.59
CA PRO A 110 1.07 -12.12 15.59
C PRO A 110 -0.46 -12.08 15.70
N HIS A 111 -1.05 -10.94 16.09
CA HIS A 111 -2.49 -10.77 16.17
C HIS A 111 -3.15 -10.45 14.83
N ILE A 112 -2.35 -10.20 13.78
CA ILE A 112 -2.86 -9.99 12.42
C ILE A 112 -3.33 -11.33 11.83
N VAL A 113 -4.62 -11.42 11.55
CA VAL A 113 -5.21 -12.61 10.90
C VAL A 113 -5.34 -12.35 9.40
N ALA A 114 -4.71 -13.21 8.58
CA ALA A 114 -4.91 -13.14 7.13
C ALA A 114 -6.40 -13.36 6.80
N PRO A 115 -6.98 -12.60 5.85
CA PRO A 115 -8.33 -12.85 5.41
C PRO A 115 -8.40 -14.27 4.86
N VAL A 116 -9.40 -15.03 5.30
CA VAL A 116 -9.70 -16.32 4.68
C VAL A 116 -10.01 -16.02 3.22
N SER A 117 -9.16 -16.46 2.30
CA SER A 117 -9.38 -16.32 0.86
C SER A 117 -10.71 -16.98 0.54
N GLN A 118 -11.78 -16.19 0.43
CA GLN A 118 -13.02 -16.67 -0.14
C GLN A 118 -12.69 -16.94 -1.61
N ASN A 119 -12.56 -18.23 -1.92
CA ASN A 119 -12.38 -18.75 -3.28
C ASN A 119 -13.19 -17.89 -4.24
N GLN A 120 -12.51 -17.24 -5.18
CA GLN A 120 -13.12 -16.74 -6.41
C GLN A 120 -13.54 -17.95 -7.25
N SER A 121 -14.56 -18.67 -6.78
CA SER A 121 -15.38 -19.55 -7.60
C SER A 121 -16.47 -18.69 -8.20
N SER A 122 -16.15 -17.88 -9.22
CA SER A 122 -17.13 -17.36 -10.18
C SER A 122 -16.46 -16.65 -11.35
N ARG A 123 -16.48 -17.35 -12.49
CA ARG A 123 -16.42 -16.91 -13.89
C ARG A 123 -15.07 -16.80 -14.56
#